data_AF-A0A3B0ZD03-F1
#
_entry.id   AF-A0A3B0ZD03-F1
#
_cell.length_a   1.000
_cell.length_b   1.000
_cell.length_c   1.000
_cell.angle_alpha   90.00
_cell.angle_beta   90.00
_cell.angle_gamma   90.00
#
_symmetry.space_group_name_H-M   'P 1'
#
loop_
_entity.id
_entity.type
_entity.pdbx_description
1 polymer ?
#
loop_
_entity_poly.entity_id
_entity_poly.type
_entity_poly.pdbx_seq_one_letter_code
_entity_poly.pdbx_strand_id
1 'polypeptide(L)'
;MEKYTLGASSNVFTAVLPNGTFYPEHIIIEDERVEQFISHFDIVRNKPWKDCVFLDLGCGEGSSTVGLGKTGAQVIGVDGREDIIKRAEYTRNKLGYPNVEFRIGSVLDESLWQEVDAVFMAGLIHHLESPFCLLDLIEKYCSAFVFACTHVAPQNQAEAEKSFFSKLIFNPSTREYKGCDIPGINFVEDNDLREVRGQKKRHPRSGIGNAASWWPGSDALVECMKKAGFANSRIIDKSDSRLRYRFAFYREQFEVHPGIVDSSQFLWPLVAKPRFQDATKRALLSDISYLVKKQISPVIVGEKHLSRMIADLLNRSGIECGEIIEQNHDAISECVESGCHHFIVSAHSLAEIKRIYDTLMIYKDINYLFTSFSLDNMGDSISVDHPVFGTKLI
;
A
#
# COMPACT_ATOMS: atom_id res chain seq x y z
N MET A 1 -22.52 13.76 -21.80
CA MET A 1 -21.92 12.73 -20.93
C MET A 1 -21.27 13.46 -19.78
N GLU A 2 -21.88 13.43 -18.60
CA GLU A 2 -21.34 14.11 -17.41
C GLU A 2 -19.98 13.50 -17.06
N LYS A 3 -18.98 14.37 -17.01
CA LYS A 3 -17.60 14.05 -16.77
C LYS A 3 -17.40 13.90 -15.26
N TYR A 4 -17.03 12.70 -14.82
CA TYR A 4 -16.68 12.39 -13.45
C TYR A 4 -15.51 13.28 -13.00
N THR A 5 -15.69 14.01 -11.90
CA THR A 5 -14.63 14.79 -11.25
C THR A 5 -14.04 13.92 -10.15
N LEU A 6 -12.76 13.51 -10.29
CA LEU A 6 -12.02 12.92 -9.17
C LEU A 6 -11.88 14.01 -8.09
N GLY A 7 -12.71 13.94 -7.05
CA GLY A 7 -12.68 14.88 -5.94
C GLY A 7 -11.28 14.91 -5.29
N ALA A 8 -10.85 16.09 -4.85
CA ALA A 8 -9.58 16.30 -4.17
C ALA A 8 -9.43 15.30 -3.01
N SER A 9 -8.41 14.46 -3.09
CA SER A 9 -8.31 13.28 -2.27
C SER A 9 -7.42 13.55 -1.08
N SER A 10 -8.05 14.06 -0.04
CA SER A 10 -7.36 14.87 0.94
C SER A 10 -7.72 14.43 2.35
N ASN A 11 -7.63 13.12 2.64
CA ASN A 11 -8.01 12.60 3.94
C ASN A 11 -7.06 11.49 4.42
N VAL A 12 -6.26 11.87 5.42
CA VAL A 12 -5.61 10.97 6.38
C VAL A 12 -6.73 10.48 7.31
N PHE A 13 -7.45 9.43 6.93
CA PHE A 13 -8.46 8.86 7.80
C PHE A 13 -7.83 7.80 8.70
N THR A 14 -7.71 8.15 9.97
CA THR A 14 -7.64 7.18 11.04
C THR A 14 -9.04 6.64 11.28
N ALA A 15 -9.13 5.32 11.41
CA ALA A 15 -10.40 4.63 11.26
C ALA A 15 -10.39 3.43 12.22
N VAL A 16 -11.46 3.31 13.03
CA VAL A 16 -11.61 2.31 14.11
C VAL A 16 -12.45 1.16 13.61
N LEU A 17 -11.87 -0.04 13.53
CA LEU A 17 -12.59 -1.25 13.15
C LEU A 17 -13.67 -1.63 14.19
N PRO A 18 -14.70 -2.40 13.81
CA PRO A 18 -15.74 -2.86 14.75
C PRO A 18 -15.23 -3.61 15.98
N ASN A 19 -14.02 -4.18 15.91
CA ASN A 19 -13.37 -4.90 17.01
C ASN A 19 -12.48 -3.99 17.90
N GLY A 20 -12.52 -2.67 17.72
CA GLY A 20 -11.72 -1.72 18.49
C GLY A 20 -10.27 -1.57 18.04
N THR A 21 -9.83 -2.32 17.03
CA THR A 21 -8.49 -2.16 16.45
C THR A 21 -8.42 -0.90 15.58
N PHE A 22 -7.34 -0.14 15.73
CA PHE A 22 -7.14 1.08 14.96
C PHE A 22 -6.35 0.81 13.69
N TYR A 23 -6.69 1.58 12.65
CA TYR A 23 -5.99 1.66 11.40
C TYR A 23 -5.01 2.81 11.40
N PRO A 24 -3.76 2.51 11.05
CA PRO A 24 -2.87 3.57 10.66
C PRO A 24 -1.97 3.22 9.48
N GLU A 25 -1.41 4.28 8.92
CA GLU A 25 -0.70 4.38 7.66
C GLU A 25 -1.55 4.37 6.39
N HIS A 26 -1.57 5.57 5.78
CA HIS A 26 -1.49 5.78 4.34
C HIS A 26 -2.39 4.86 3.51
N ILE A 27 -3.67 5.24 3.40
CA ILE A 27 -4.25 5.19 2.06
C ILE A 27 -3.33 6.08 1.23
N ILE A 28 -2.49 5.48 0.39
CA ILE A 28 -1.77 6.23 -0.63
C ILE A 28 -2.88 6.79 -1.52
N ILE A 29 -3.33 8.00 -1.20
CA ILE A 29 -4.51 8.58 -1.85
C ILE A 29 -4.17 8.92 -3.31
N GLU A 30 -2.87 9.07 -3.58
CA GLU A 30 -2.24 9.25 -4.89
C GLU A 30 -1.22 8.11 -5.09
N ASP A 31 -1.74 6.90 -5.27
CA ASP A 31 -0.93 5.81 -5.81
C ASP A 31 -0.84 6.02 -7.31
N GLU A 32 0.26 6.59 -7.78
CA GLU A 32 0.52 6.82 -9.21
C GLU A 32 0.36 5.54 -10.06
N ARG A 33 0.47 4.35 -9.45
CA ARG A 33 0.20 3.08 -10.14
C ARG A 33 -1.27 2.95 -10.55
N VAL A 34 -2.20 3.45 -9.74
CA VAL A 34 -3.64 3.49 -10.04
C VAL A 34 -3.89 4.40 -11.24
N GLU A 35 -3.28 5.58 -11.26
CA GLU A 35 -3.40 6.51 -12.39
C GLU A 35 -2.78 5.94 -13.66
N GLN A 36 -1.61 5.31 -13.54
CA GLN A 36 -0.95 4.62 -14.65
C GLN A 36 -1.81 3.47 -15.17
N PHE A 37 -2.43 2.66 -14.31
CA PHE A 37 -3.37 1.62 -14.70
C PHE A 37 -4.55 2.21 -15.48
N ILE A 38 -5.22 3.23 -14.92
CA ILE A 38 -6.39 3.87 -15.52
C ILE A 38 -6.02 4.42 -16.90
N SER A 39 -4.90 5.15 -17.00
CA SER A 39 -4.45 5.79 -18.23
C SER A 39 -4.16 4.79 -19.34
N HIS A 40 -3.51 3.67 -19.01
CA HIS A 40 -3.15 2.66 -20.00
C HIS A 40 -4.34 1.77 -20.37
N PHE A 41 -5.20 1.44 -19.40
CA PHE A 41 -6.45 0.72 -19.70
C PHE A 41 -7.39 1.56 -20.57
N ASP A 42 -7.47 2.87 -20.36
CA ASP A 42 -8.36 3.76 -21.13
C ASP A 42 -8.09 3.73 -22.64
N ILE A 43 -6.84 3.47 -23.04
CA ILE A 43 -6.43 3.32 -24.45
C ILE A 43 -7.19 2.18 -25.14
N VAL A 44 -7.47 1.09 -24.41
CA VAL A 44 -8.11 -0.11 -24.94
C VAL A 44 -9.55 -0.28 -24.46
N ARG A 45 -10.02 0.59 -23.57
CA ARG A 45 -11.36 0.55 -23.01
C ARG A 45 -12.40 0.87 -24.09
N ASN A 46 -13.31 -0.08 -24.33
CA ASN A 46 -14.37 0.02 -25.34
C ASN A 46 -15.78 0.20 -24.76
N LYS A 47 -15.91 0.31 -23.44
CA LYS A 47 -17.19 0.44 -22.73
C LYS A 47 -17.12 1.46 -21.58
N PRO A 48 -18.25 1.99 -21.08
CA PRO A 48 -18.25 2.91 -19.95
C PRO A 48 -17.59 2.30 -18.70
N TRP A 49 -16.93 3.12 -17.89
CA TRP A 49 -16.24 2.67 -16.67
C TRP A 49 -17.11 1.82 -15.75
N LYS A 50 -18.37 2.22 -15.55
CA LYS A 50 -19.34 1.48 -14.71
C LYS A 50 -19.66 0.06 -15.20
N ASP A 51 -19.37 -0.23 -16.47
CA ASP A 51 -19.58 -1.54 -17.08
C ASP A 51 -18.26 -2.33 -17.14
N CYS A 52 -17.15 -1.75 -16.68
CA CYS A 52 -15.86 -2.42 -16.53
C CYS A 52 -15.76 -3.17 -15.20
N VAL A 53 -14.99 -4.26 -15.24
CA VAL A 53 -14.68 -5.10 -14.09
C VAL A 53 -13.17 -5.23 -13.95
N PHE A 54 -12.63 -4.91 -12.78
CA PHE A 54 -11.20 -4.98 -12.47
C PHE A 54 -10.92 -5.96 -11.33
N LEU A 55 -9.77 -6.62 -11.40
CA LEU A 55 -9.26 -7.50 -10.36
C LEU A 55 -7.94 -6.95 -9.82
N ASP A 56 -7.90 -6.64 -8.53
CA ASP A 56 -6.70 -6.18 -7.81
C ASP A 56 -6.15 -7.34 -6.97
N LEU A 57 -5.01 -7.88 -7.39
CA LEU A 57 -4.41 -9.08 -6.81
C LEU A 57 -3.32 -8.70 -5.81
N GLY A 58 -3.43 -9.22 -4.58
CA GLY A 58 -2.60 -8.78 -3.47
C GLY A 58 -2.99 -7.36 -3.03
N CYS A 59 -4.29 -7.11 -2.92
CA CYS A 59 -4.85 -5.76 -2.75
C CYS A 59 -4.44 -5.08 -1.44
N GLY A 60 -3.87 -5.84 -0.49
CA GLY A 60 -3.53 -5.33 0.81
C GLY A 60 -4.74 -4.71 1.48
N GLU A 61 -4.55 -3.53 2.07
CA GLU A 61 -5.59 -2.81 2.80
C GLU A 61 -6.58 -2.05 1.88
N GLY A 62 -6.52 -2.32 0.57
CA GLY A 62 -7.51 -1.89 -0.41
C GLY A 62 -7.38 -0.45 -0.91
N SER A 63 -6.26 0.23 -0.66
CA SER A 63 -6.05 1.62 -1.10
C SER A 63 -6.10 1.75 -2.62
N SER A 64 -5.36 0.90 -3.34
CA SER A 64 -5.38 0.85 -4.81
C SER A 64 -6.73 0.38 -5.34
N THR A 65 -7.35 -0.62 -4.70
CA THR A 65 -8.68 -1.15 -5.07
C THR A 65 -9.75 -0.07 -4.99
N VAL A 66 -9.78 0.69 -3.90
CA VAL A 66 -10.68 1.83 -3.71
C VAL A 66 -10.34 2.96 -4.68
N GLY A 67 -9.04 3.22 -4.93
CA GLY A 67 -8.57 4.16 -5.93
C GLY A 67 -9.13 3.87 -7.33
N LEU A 68 -9.07 2.60 -7.76
CA LEU A 68 -9.66 2.11 -9.00
C LEU A 68 -11.19 2.24 -8.98
N GLY A 69 -11.82 1.97 -7.84
CA GLY A 69 -13.26 2.09 -7.64
C GLY A 69 -13.80 3.52 -7.87
N LYS A 70 -12.97 4.56 -7.76
CA LYS A 70 -13.35 5.95 -8.08
C LYS A 70 -13.79 6.15 -9.53
N THR A 71 -13.37 5.27 -10.44
CA THR A 71 -13.80 5.29 -11.85
C THR A 71 -15.28 4.92 -12.03
N GLY A 72 -15.87 4.25 -11.04
CA GLY A 72 -17.21 3.65 -11.10
C GLY A 72 -17.22 2.19 -11.56
N ALA A 73 -16.09 1.63 -12.00
CA ALA A 73 -15.96 0.21 -12.35
C ALA A 73 -16.21 -0.71 -11.15
N GLN A 74 -16.67 -1.93 -11.41
CA GLN A 74 -16.65 -2.97 -10.40
C GLN A 74 -15.19 -3.36 -10.13
N VAL A 75 -14.75 -3.32 -8.87
CA VAL A 75 -13.36 -3.69 -8.51
C VAL A 75 -13.38 -4.74 -7.42
N ILE A 76 -12.70 -5.85 -7.67
CA ILE A 76 -12.56 -6.96 -6.74
C ILE A 76 -11.13 -6.98 -6.23
N GLY A 77 -10.92 -6.77 -4.94
CA GLY A 77 -9.61 -6.93 -4.29
C GLY A 77 -9.46 -8.31 -3.66
N VAL A 78 -8.34 -9.00 -3.93
CA VAL A 78 -8.03 -10.31 -3.35
C VAL A 78 -6.75 -10.23 -2.52
N ASP A 79 -6.79 -10.70 -1.27
CA ASP A 79 -5.60 -10.87 -0.42
C ASP A 79 -5.77 -12.10 0.49
N GLY A 80 -4.68 -12.82 0.73
CA GLY A 80 -4.69 -14.04 1.55
C GLY A 80 -4.81 -13.78 3.05
N ARG A 81 -4.74 -12.52 3.49
CA ARG A 81 -4.73 -12.15 4.91
C ARG A 81 -6.09 -11.62 5.33
N GLU A 82 -6.79 -12.39 6.16
CA GLU A 82 -8.12 -12.05 6.65
C GLU A 82 -8.14 -10.71 7.43
N ASP A 83 -7.14 -10.43 8.26
CA ASP A 83 -7.06 -9.17 9.03
C ASP A 83 -6.89 -7.94 8.13
N ILE A 84 -6.18 -8.12 7.02
CA ILE A 84 -5.96 -7.09 6.00
C ILE A 84 -7.24 -6.83 5.20
N ILE A 85 -7.96 -7.87 4.78
CA ILE A 85 -9.24 -7.71 4.09
C ILE A 85 -10.29 -7.07 5.00
N LYS A 86 -10.34 -7.41 6.30
CA LYS A 86 -11.23 -6.74 7.26
C LYS A 86 -10.97 -5.23 7.32
N ARG A 87 -9.72 -4.79 7.17
CA ARG A 87 -9.37 -3.35 7.07
C ARG A 87 -9.84 -2.74 5.75
N ALA A 88 -9.61 -3.45 4.65
CA ALA A 88 -10.02 -3.01 3.32
C ALA A 88 -11.54 -2.80 3.21
N GLU A 89 -12.33 -3.76 3.73
CA GLU A 89 -13.79 -3.67 3.80
C GLU A 89 -14.27 -2.48 4.61
N TYR A 90 -13.63 -2.22 5.75
CA TYR A 90 -13.98 -1.07 6.58
C TYR A 90 -13.66 0.26 5.88
N THR A 91 -12.50 0.36 5.22
CA THR A 91 -12.13 1.53 4.41
C THR A 91 -13.15 1.78 3.30
N ARG A 92 -13.55 0.74 2.58
CA ARG A 92 -14.60 0.81 1.56
C ARG A 92 -15.92 1.32 2.12
N ASN A 93 -16.38 0.75 3.24
CA ASN A 93 -17.64 1.14 3.88
C ASN A 93 -17.61 2.61 4.34
N LYS A 94 -16.49 3.05 4.91
CA LYS A 94 -16.31 4.44 5.39
C LYS A 94 -16.28 5.44 4.24
N LEU A 95 -15.70 5.07 3.10
CA LEU A 95 -15.56 5.94 1.94
C LEU A 95 -16.75 5.86 0.96
N GLY A 96 -17.64 4.88 1.13
CA GLY A 96 -18.85 4.76 0.33
C GLY A 96 -18.62 4.27 -1.09
N TYR A 97 -17.80 3.23 -1.28
CA TYR A 97 -17.57 2.59 -2.58
C TYR A 97 -18.32 1.25 -2.71
N PRO A 98 -19.62 1.24 -3.02
CA PRO A 98 -20.43 0.02 -3.12
C PRO A 98 -20.04 -0.86 -4.31
N ASN A 99 -19.34 -0.31 -5.30
CA ASN A 99 -18.81 -1.00 -6.48
C ASN A 99 -17.48 -1.73 -6.22
N VAL A 100 -16.95 -1.66 -5.00
CA VAL A 100 -15.75 -2.39 -4.58
C VAL A 100 -16.17 -3.60 -3.73
N GLU A 101 -15.50 -4.72 -3.91
CA GLU A 101 -15.67 -5.95 -3.13
C GLU A 101 -14.29 -6.47 -2.73
N PHE A 102 -14.16 -7.06 -1.54
CA PHE A 102 -12.95 -7.77 -1.15
C PHE A 102 -13.20 -9.26 -0.92
N ARG A 103 -12.26 -10.09 -1.38
CA ARG A 103 -12.26 -11.55 -1.22
C ARG A 103 -11.02 -11.99 -0.48
N ILE A 104 -11.20 -12.87 0.49
CA ILE A 104 -10.10 -13.44 1.28
C ILE A 104 -9.68 -14.75 0.62
N GLY A 105 -8.39 -14.87 0.33
CA GLY A 105 -7.80 -16.13 -0.06
C GLY A 105 -6.58 -15.98 -0.97
N SER A 106 -6.08 -17.12 -1.45
CA SER A 106 -4.93 -17.12 -2.33
C SER A 106 -5.30 -16.51 -3.68
N VAL A 107 -4.43 -15.66 -4.22
CA VAL A 107 -4.55 -15.19 -5.61
C VAL A 107 -4.48 -16.33 -6.64
N LEU A 108 -4.01 -17.51 -6.22
CA LEU A 108 -3.98 -18.74 -7.02
C LEU A 108 -5.24 -19.60 -6.86
N ASP A 109 -6.15 -19.24 -5.96
CA ASP A 109 -7.43 -19.92 -5.82
C ASP A 109 -8.38 -19.47 -6.93
N GLU A 110 -8.50 -20.30 -7.96
CA GLU A 110 -9.35 -20.06 -9.13
C GLU A 110 -10.81 -19.76 -8.78
N SER A 111 -11.33 -20.23 -7.64
CA SER A 111 -12.71 -19.96 -7.22
C SER A 111 -12.96 -18.48 -6.89
N LEU A 112 -11.89 -17.70 -6.64
CA LEU A 112 -11.95 -16.27 -6.40
C LEU A 112 -11.91 -15.44 -7.69
N TRP A 113 -11.65 -16.08 -8.83
CA TRP A 113 -11.56 -15.44 -10.13
C TRP A 113 -12.91 -15.40 -10.85
N GLN A 114 -13.06 -14.39 -11.68
CA GLN A 114 -14.14 -14.27 -12.66
C GLN A 114 -13.59 -13.55 -13.88
N GLU A 115 -14.34 -13.53 -14.98
CA GLU A 115 -13.95 -12.74 -16.14
C GLU A 115 -13.88 -11.25 -15.78
N VAL A 116 -12.76 -10.62 -16.12
CA VAL A 116 -12.46 -9.21 -15.87
C VAL A 116 -11.87 -8.55 -17.10
N ASP A 117 -12.05 -7.24 -17.23
CA ASP A 117 -11.45 -6.48 -18.32
C ASP A 117 -9.96 -6.22 -18.07
N ALA A 118 -9.60 -6.01 -16.81
CA ALA A 118 -8.24 -5.69 -16.45
C ALA A 118 -7.82 -6.22 -15.08
N VAL A 119 -6.53 -6.55 -14.97
CA VAL A 119 -5.88 -6.99 -13.73
C VAL A 119 -4.86 -5.96 -13.29
N PHE A 120 -4.92 -5.58 -12.02
CA PHE A 120 -3.91 -4.80 -11.33
C PHE A 120 -3.13 -5.73 -10.39
N MET A 121 -1.83 -5.90 -10.61
CA MET A 121 -0.96 -6.64 -9.69
C MET A 121 0.25 -5.78 -9.31
N ALA A 122 0.29 -5.26 -8.09
CA ALA A 122 1.33 -4.31 -7.71
C ALA A 122 1.93 -4.67 -6.36
N GLY A 123 3.10 -5.32 -6.38
CA GLY A 123 3.68 -5.86 -5.14
C GLY A 123 3.36 -7.33 -4.87
N LEU A 124 3.07 -8.14 -5.89
CA LEU A 124 2.59 -9.52 -5.71
C LEU A 124 3.49 -10.58 -6.35
N ILE A 125 3.65 -10.55 -7.67
CA ILE A 125 4.19 -11.69 -8.43
C ILE A 125 5.60 -12.12 -8.00
N HIS A 126 6.41 -11.19 -7.49
CA HIS A 126 7.75 -11.44 -6.96
C HIS A 126 7.78 -12.06 -5.55
N HIS A 127 6.62 -12.27 -4.93
CA HIS A 127 6.48 -13.01 -3.68
C HIS A 127 6.00 -14.45 -3.90
N LEU A 128 5.71 -14.84 -5.14
CA LEU A 128 5.26 -16.20 -5.46
C LEU A 128 6.46 -17.12 -5.67
N GLU A 129 6.39 -18.33 -5.12
CA GLU A 129 7.39 -19.36 -5.39
C GLU A 129 7.43 -19.71 -6.88
N SER A 130 6.27 -19.77 -7.53
CA SER A 130 6.12 -19.94 -8.98
C SER A 130 5.07 -18.95 -9.50
N PRO A 131 5.46 -17.97 -10.33
CA PRO A 131 4.51 -16.97 -10.85
C PRO A 131 3.62 -17.52 -11.97
N PHE A 132 3.96 -18.67 -12.56
CA PHE A 132 3.32 -19.16 -13.79
C PHE A 132 1.86 -19.55 -13.63
N CYS A 133 1.48 -20.17 -12.51
CA CYS A 133 0.07 -20.48 -12.25
C CYS A 133 -0.79 -19.21 -12.20
N LEU A 134 -0.23 -18.10 -11.72
CA LEU A 134 -0.94 -16.82 -11.76
C LEU A 134 -1.11 -16.31 -13.21
N LEU A 135 -0.09 -16.49 -14.05
CA LEU A 135 -0.16 -16.11 -15.46
C LEU A 135 -1.19 -16.92 -16.23
N ASP A 136 -1.34 -18.22 -15.92
CA ASP A 136 -2.38 -19.08 -16.51
C ASP A 136 -3.79 -18.59 -16.13
N LEU A 137 -3.99 -18.17 -14.88
CA LEU A 137 -5.27 -17.57 -14.44
C LEU A 137 -5.54 -16.24 -15.13
N ILE A 138 -4.52 -15.39 -15.29
CA ILE A 138 -4.62 -14.12 -16.03
C ILE A 138 -4.99 -14.36 -17.49
N GLU A 139 -4.34 -15.32 -18.15
CA GLU A 139 -4.70 -15.72 -19.52
C GLU A 139 -6.14 -16.22 -19.60
N LYS A 140 -6.62 -16.95 -18.60
CA LYS A 140 -7.98 -17.49 -18.63
C LYS A 140 -9.06 -16.43 -18.40
N TYR A 141 -8.82 -15.47 -17.49
CA TYR A 141 -9.88 -14.60 -16.96
C TYR A 141 -9.76 -13.12 -17.33
N CYS A 142 -8.60 -12.63 -17.80
CA CYS A 142 -8.43 -11.21 -18.15
C CYS A 142 -8.57 -10.98 -19.65
N SER A 143 -9.54 -10.15 -20.05
CA SER A 143 -9.92 -9.99 -21.46
C SER A 143 -9.18 -8.87 -22.21
N ALA A 144 -8.52 -7.93 -21.52
CA ALA A 144 -7.89 -6.80 -22.22
C ALA A 144 -6.52 -6.36 -21.69
N PHE A 145 -6.37 -6.09 -20.38
CA PHE A 145 -5.22 -5.33 -19.89
C PHE A 145 -4.68 -5.83 -18.55
N VAL A 146 -3.35 -5.79 -18.40
CA VAL A 146 -2.69 -6.13 -17.13
C VAL A 146 -1.67 -5.06 -16.80
N PHE A 147 -1.76 -4.52 -15.58
CA PHE A 147 -0.73 -3.70 -15.00
C PHE A 147 0.07 -4.52 -13.98
N ALA A 148 1.40 -4.50 -14.10
CA ALA A 148 2.28 -5.18 -13.15
C ALA A 148 3.32 -4.21 -12.59
N CYS A 149 3.40 -4.09 -11.27
CA CYS A 149 4.52 -3.43 -10.59
C CYS A 149 5.26 -4.46 -9.75
N THR A 150 6.45 -4.86 -10.18
CA THR A 150 7.17 -6.00 -9.60
C THR A 150 8.67 -5.81 -9.55
N HIS A 151 9.32 -6.55 -8.65
CA HIS A 151 10.75 -6.78 -8.72
C HIS A 151 11.10 -7.71 -9.88
N VAL A 152 12.27 -7.48 -10.48
CA VAL A 152 12.82 -8.25 -11.62
C VAL A 152 14.25 -8.69 -11.32
N ALA A 153 14.71 -9.75 -11.97
CA ALA A 153 16.11 -10.16 -11.90
C ALA A 153 17.03 -9.11 -12.56
N PRO A 154 18.24 -8.87 -12.03
CA PRO A 154 19.23 -8.05 -12.70
C PRO A 154 19.66 -8.71 -14.02
N GLN A 155 19.96 -7.89 -15.03
CA GLN A 155 20.36 -8.34 -16.36
C GLN A 155 21.79 -8.89 -16.38
N ASN A 156 22.63 -8.45 -15.46
CA ASN A 156 24.02 -8.87 -15.36
C ASN A 156 24.57 -8.73 -13.94
N GLN A 157 25.76 -9.31 -13.71
CA GLN A 157 26.43 -9.32 -12.41
C GLN A 157 26.72 -7.91 -11.88
N ALA A 158 27.08 -6.95 -12.75
CA ALA A 158 27.39 -5.59 -12.32
C ALA A 158 26.14 -4.83 -11.83
N GLU A 159 24.97 -5.09 -12.43
CA GLU A 159 23.70 -4.59 -11.93
C GLU A 159 23.31 -5.24 -10.60
N ALA A 160 23.48 -6.56 -10.49
CA ALA A 160 23.22 -7.31 -9.27
C ALA A 160 23.99 -6.72 -8.08
N GLU A 161 25.30 -6.48 -8.24
CA GLU A 161 26.19 -5.93 -7.21
C GLU A 161 25.84 -4.50 -6.78
N LYS A 162 25.36 -3.67 -7.72
CA LYS A 162 24.95 -2.28 -7.46
C LYS A 162 23.53 -2.14 -6.93
N SER A 163 22.73 -3.20 -7.04
CA SER A 163 21.34 -3.16 -6.61
C SER A 163 21.22 -3.05 -5.09
N PHE A 164 20.10 -2.48 -4.64
CA PHE A 164 19.72 -2.44 -3.22
C PHE A 164 19.62 -3.86 -2.59
N PHE A 165 19.43 -4.89 -3.42
CA PHE A 165 19.19 -6.26 -3.01
C PHE A 165 20.39 -7.18 -3.22
N SER A 166 21.59 -6.63 -3.46
CA SER A 166 22.81 -7.41 -3.81
C SER A 166 23.17 -8.53 -2.81
N LYS A 167 22.76 -8.40 -1.54
CA LYS A 167 22.97 -9.41 -0.49
C LYS A 167 21.81 -10.39 -0.30
N LEU A 168 20.67 -10.13 -0.94
CA LEU A 168 19.42 -10.87 -0.77
C LEU A 168 19.06 -11.68 -2.02
N ILE A 169 19.66 -11.38 -3.17
CA ILE A 169 19.50 -12.15 -4.40
C ILE A 169 20.60 -13.19 -4.55
N PHE A 170 20.25 -14.39 -5.00
CA PHE A 170 21.19 -15.52 -5.09
C PHE A 170 20.71 -16.56 -6.10
N ASN A 171 21.60 -17.49 -6.46
CA ASN A 171 21.32 -18.65 -7.33
C ASN A 171 20.48 -18.31 -8.58
N PRO A 172 21.05 -17.57 -9.57
CA PRO A 172 20.42 -17.38 -10.87
C PRO A 172 20.01 -18.72 -11.45
N SER A 173 18.80 -18.80 -11.98
CA SER A 173 18.22 -20.04 -12.48
C SER A 173 17.23 -19.76 -13.61
N THR A 174 17.02 -20.78 -14.43
CA THR A 174 16.03 -20.78 -15.50
C THR A 174 14.86 -21.67 -15.09
N ARG A 175 13.64 -21.26 -15.40
CA ARG A 175 12.44 -22.07 -15.23
C ARG A 175 11.67 -22.14 -16.54
N GLU A 176 11.07 -23.28 -16.84
CA GLU A 176 10.29 -23.47 -18.06
C GLU A 176 8.86 -22.94 -17.87
N TYR A 177 8.36 -22.24 -18.89
CA TYR A 177 6.95 -21.84 -19.00
C TYR A 177 6.51 -21.84 -20.46
N LYS A 178 5.53 -22.68 -20.81
CA LYS A 178 4.92 -22.80 -22.15
C LYS A 178 5.93 -22.92 -23.29
N GLY A 179 6.94 -23.76 -23.08
CA GLY A 179 8.02 -24.04 -24.03
C GLY A 179 9.12 -22.97 -24.08
N CYS A 180 9.14 -22.02 -23.14
CA CYS A 180 10.17 -21.00 -23.03
C CYS A 180 10.97 -21.14 -21.74
N ASP A 181 12.28 -21.01 -21.87
CA ASP A 181 13.21 -20.91 -20.77
C ASP A 181 13.24 -19.48 -20.23
N ILE A 182 12.73 -19.30 -19.02
CA ILE A 182 12.58 -18.00 -18.36
C ILE A 182 13.73 -17.81 -17.37
N PRO A 183 14.72 -16.95 -17.66
CA PRO A 183 15.77 -16.64 -16.70
C PRO A 183 15.25 -15.79 -15.54
N GLY A 184 15.79 -16.04 -14.35
CA GLY A 184 15.49 -15.28 -13.15
C GLY A 184 16.48 -15.54 -12.04
N ILE A 185 16.17 -15.06 -10.84
CA ILE A 185 17.02 -15.16 -9.67
C ILE A 185 16.19 -15.40 -8.41
N ASN A 186 16.73 -16.15 -7.45
CA ASN A 186 16.08 -16.27 -6.15
C ASN A 186 16.32 -15.01 -5.33
N PHE A 187 15.34 -14.66 -4.53
CA PHE A 187 15.39 -13.60 -3.53
C PHE A 187 15.06 -14.20 -2.17
N VAL A 188 15.89 -13.93 -1.16
CA VAL A 188 15.63 -14.34 0.22
C VAL A 188 14.44 -13.53 0.73
N GLU A 189 13.34 -14.22 0.98
CA GLU A 189 12.23 -13.64 1.73
C GLU A 189 12.60 -13.61 3.21
N ASP A 190 12.10 -12.61 3.94
CA ASP A 190 12.16 -12.60 5.40
C ASP A 190 11.23 -13.68 5.93
N ASN A 191 11.71 -14.91 5.85
CA ASN A 191 11.00 -16.11 6.20
C ASN A 191 11.06 -16.27 7.71
N ASP A 192 10.15 -15.60 8.42
CA ASP A 192 10.15 -15.74 9.87
C ASP A 192 9.52 -17.08 10.29
N LEU A 193 10.29 -18.17 10.22
CA LEU A 193 9.98 -19.48 10.79
C LEU A 193 9.65 -19.45 12.32
N ARG A 194 9.64 -18.27 12.97
CA ARG A 194 8.96 -18.05 14.27
C ARG A 194 7.43 -18.08 14.15
N GLU A 195 6.89 -18.27 12.94
CA GLU A 195 5.50 -18.55 12.55
C GLU A 195 4.67 -19.39 13.55
N VAL A 196 5.28 -20.33 14.29
CA VAL A 196 4.53 -21.29 15.14
C VAL A 196 4.84 -21.16 16.64
N ARG A 197 5.85 -20.36 17.03
CA ARG A 197 6.21 -20.17 18.46
C ARG A 197 6.43 -18.71 18.78
N GLY A 198 5.35 -18.05 19.21
CA GLY A 198 5.45 -16.86 20.06
C GLY A 198 5.03 -15.56 19.39
N GLN A 199 3.73 -15.39 19.15
CA GLN A 199 3.01 -14.10 19.18
C GLN A 199 3.70 -12.87 18.55
N LYS A 200 4.47 -13.01 17.45
CA LYS A 200 5.04 -11.89 16.69
C LYS A 200 4.32 -11.77 15.35
N LYS A 201 3.88 -10.55 15.05
CA LYS A 201 3.18 -10.22 13.80
C LYS A 201 4.14 -10.14 12.63
N ARG A 202 3.66 -10.60 11.48
CA ARG A 202 4.29 -10.47 10.17
C ARG A 202 4.43 -9.00 9.74
N HIS A 203 5.51 -8.66 9.02
CA HIS A 203 5.64 -7.36 8.37
C HIS A 203 4.59 -7.23 7.24
N PRO A 204 3.84 -6.11 7.14
CA PRO A 204 2.69 -6.00 6.23
C PRO A 204 2.98 -6.14 4.71
N ARG A 205 4.25 -6.20 4.31
CA ARG A 205 4.69 -6.20 2.90
C ARG A 205 5.58 -7.39 2.50
N SER A 206 5.61 -8.46 3.29
CA SER A 206 6.40 -9.68 2.97
C SER A 206 5.53 -10.74 2.27
N GLY A 207 6.14 -11.71 1.58
CA GLY A 207 5.45 -12.88 1.00
C GLY A 207 4.77 -13.80 2.03
N ILE A 208 3.85 -14.68 1.59
CA ILE A 208 3.14 -15.64 2.45
C ILE A 208 3.85 -17.01 2.35
N GLY A 209 4.46 -17.47 3.44
CA GLY A 209 4.77 -18.89 3.65
C GLY A 209 5.94 -19.47 2.85
N ASN A 210 6.80 -18.65 2.26
CA ASN A 210 7.93 -19.10 1.45
C ASN A 210 9.28 -18.49 1.86
N ALA A 211 10.32 -19.35 1.87
CA ALA A 211 11.69 -18.99 2.27
C ALA A 211 12.46 -18.12 1.29
N ALA A 212 12.07 -18.24 0.04
CA ALA A 212 12.60 -17.48 -1.04
C ALA A 212 11.51 -17.32 -2.09
N SER A 213 11.58 -16.22 -2.81
CA SER A 213 10.80 -15.99 -4.01
C SER A 213 11.70 -16.04 -5.23
N TRP A 214 11.10 -16.13 -6.40
CA TRP A 214 11.84 -16.15 -7.66
C TRP A 214 11.43 -14.99 -8.54
N TRP A 215 12.40 -14.14 -8.90
CA TRP A 215 12.17 -12.94 -9.68
C TRP A 215 12.53 -13.23 -11.14
N PRO A 216 11.58 -13.15 -12.10
CA PRO A 216 11.91 -13.27 -13.51
C PRO A 216 12.70 -12.04 -13.99
N GLY A 217 13.55 -12.20 -15.00
CA GLY A 217 14.09 -11.06 -15.74
C GLY A 217 12.99 -10.24 -16.40
N SER A 218 13.22 -8.95 -16.64
CA SER A 218 12.22 -8.07 -17.24
C SER A 218 11.78 -8.53 -18.64
N ASP A 219 12.74 -8.81 -19.53
CA ASP A 219 12.44 -9.33 -20.89
C ASP A 219 11.78 -10.71 -20.83
N ALA A 220 12.17 -11.53 -19.85
CA ALA A 220 11.62 -12.85 -19.64
C ALA A 220 10.15 -12.79 -19.18
N LEU A 221 9.81 -11.83 -18.31
CA LEU A 221 8.42 -11.57 -17.91
C LEU A 221 7.58 -11.09 -19.10
N VAL A 222 8.13 -10.24 -19.97
CA VAL A 222 7.46 -9.81 -21.21
C VAL A 222 7.17 -11.01 -22.12
N GLU A 223 8.13 -11.92 -22.31
CA GLU A 223 7.91 -13.13 -23.09
C GLU A 223 6.86 -14.06 -22.45
N CYS A 224 6.88 -14.21 -21.12
CA CYS A 224 5.84 -14.96 -20.41
C CYS A 224 4.44 -14.39 -20.66
N MET A 225 4.28 -13.06 -20.56
CA MET A 225 3.01 -12.40 -20.80
C MET A 225 2.55 -12.55 -22.26
N LYS A 226 3.49 -12.53 -23.21
CA LYS A 226 3.20 -12.85 -24.61
C LYS A 226 2.68 -14.28 -24.77
N LYS A 227 3.28 -15.27 -24.10
CA LYS A 227 2.76 -16.66 -24.06
C LYS A 227 1.41 -16.79 -23.35
N ALA A 228 1.06 -15.85 -22.49
CA ALA A 228 -0.26 -15.73 -21.85
C ALA A 228 -1.27 -14.94 -22.72
N GLY A 229 -0.94 -14.65 -23.98
CA GLY A 229 -1.81 -13.96 -24.94
C GLY A 229 -1.82 -12.44 -24.82
N PHE A 230 -0.83 -11.84 -24.14
CA PHE A 230 -0.62 -10.39 -24.06
C PHE A 230 0.61 -9.98 -24.88
N ALA A 231 0.48 -10.01 -26.21
CA ALA A 231 1.63 -9.80 -27.10
C ALA A 231 2.18 -8.38 -27.13
N ASN A 232 1.41 -7.39 -26.68
CA ASN A 232 1.84 -5.99 -26.65
C ASN A 232 2.16 -5.59 -25.21
N SER A 233 3.30 -4.93 -25.00
CA SER A 233 3.74 -4.50 -23.67
C SER A 233 4.44 -3.15 -23.69
N ARG A 234 4.43 -2.46 -22.55
CA ARG A 234 5.19 -1.23 -22.30
C ARG A 234 5.79 -1.25 -20.90
N ILE A 235 7.03 -0.79 -20.76
CA ILE A 235 7.59 -0.43 -19.46
C ILE A 235 7.18 1.02 -19.19
N ILE A 236 6.36 1.22 -18.17
CA ILE A 236 5.80 2.52 -17.78
C ILE A 236 6.81 3.32 -16.94
N ASP A 237 7.49 2.63 -16.03
CA ASP A 237 8.46 3.18 -15.10
C ASP A 237 9.47 2.09 -14.73
N LYS A 238 10.71 2.47 -14.44
CA LYS A 238 11.73 1.53 -13.97
C LYS A 238 12.72 2.17 -13.01
N SER A 239 13.13 1.39 -12.03
CA SER A 239 14.26 1.69 -11.16
C SER A 239 15.24 0.53 -11.18
N ASP A 240 16.36 0.71 -11.87
CA ASP A 240 17.41 -0.31 -12.00
C ASP A 240 18.09 -0.56 -10.63
N SER A 241 18.32 0.48 -9.83
CA SER A 241 18.91 0.33 -8.49
C SER A 241 17.99 -0.42 -7.50
N ARG A 242 16.67 -0.28 -7.65
CA ARG A 242 15.65 -1.01 -6.87
C ARG A 242 15.17 -2.27 -7.58
N LEU A 243 15.70 -2.62 -8.74
CA LEU A 243 15.25 -3.74 -9.56
C LEU A 243 13.71 -3.81 -9.64
N ARG A 244 13.03 -2.67 -9.78
CA ARG A 244 11.55 -2.59 -9.68
C ARG A 244 10.98 -1.85 -10.87
N TYR A 245 10.15 -2.56 -11.62
CA TYR A 245 9.66 -2.14 -12.93
C TYR A 245 8.13 -2.11 -12.91
N ARG A 246 7.55 -1.26 -13.74
CA ARG A 246 6.11 -1.17 -13.99
C ARG A 246 5.84 -1.46 -15.44
N PHE A 247 4.88 -2.34 -15.67
CA PHE A 247 4.52 -2.83 -16.99
C PHE A 247 3.05 -2.60 -17.24
N ALA A 248 2.73 -2.31 -18.50
CA ALA A 248 1.41 -2.39 -19.08
C ALA A 248 1.45 -3.49 -20.15
N PHE A 249 0.57 -4.49 -20.04
CA PHE A 249 0.42 -5.57 -21.00
C PHE A 249 -0.99 -5.55 -21.59
N TYR A 250 -1.09 -5.76 -22.91
CA TYR A 250 -2.34 -5.70 -23.65
C TYR A 250 -2.53 -6.98 -24.45
N ARG A 251 -3.78 -7.44 -24.55
CA ARG A 251 -4.12 -8.58 -25.41
C ARG A 251 -3.73 -8.33 -26.86
N GLU A 252 -3.48 -9.43 -27.57
CA GLU A 252 -3.10 -9.45 -28.99
C GLU A 252 -4.03 -8.64 -29.90
N GLN A 253 -5.33 -8.59 -29.60
CA GLN A 253 -6.28 -7.82 -30.41
C GLN A 253 -6.12 -6.29 -30.32
N PHE A 254 -5.33 -5.78 -29.37
CA PHE A 254 -5.11 -4.35 -29.19
C PHE A 254 -3.72 -3.97 -29.71
N GLU A 255 -3.67 -3.28 -30.86
CA GLU A 255 -2.43 -2.68 -31.35
C GLU A 255 -2.09 -1.44 -30.51
N VAL A 256 -0.92 -1.48 -29.87
CA VAL A 256 -0.41 -0.35 -29.09
C VAL A 256 0.88 0.14 -29.75
N HIS A 257 0.79 1.22 -30.53
CA HIS A 257 1.97 1.78 -31.22
C HIS A 257 3.07 2.17 -30.22
N PRO A 258 4.37 2.09 -30.54
CA PRO A 258 5.47 2.38 -29.60
C PRO A 258 5.58 3.84 -29.10
N GLY A 259 4.63 4.72 -29.44
CA GLY A 259 4.65 6.12 -28.99
C GLY A 259 4.44 6.26 -27.49
N ILE A 260 5.21 7.14 -26.85
CA ILE A 260 4.98 7.62 -25.48
C ILE A 260 3.48 7.95 -25.35
N VAL A 261 2.78 7.39 -24.35
CA VAL A 261 1.48 7.96 -23.96
C VAL A 261 1.84 9.36 -23.49
N ASP A 262 1.48 10.36 -24.28
CA ASP A 262 1.59 11.73 -23.85
C ASP A 262 0.63 11.92 -22.68
N SER A 263 1.15 11.81 -21.45
CA SER A 263 0.38 12.05 -20.23
C SER A 263 -0.16 13.48 -20.18
N SER A 264 0.30 14.39 -21.05
CA SER A 264 -0.26 15.74 -21.19
C SER A 264 -1.59 15.79 -21.96
N GLN A 265 -2.03 14.69 -22.58
CA GLN A 265 -3.37 14.58 -23.18
C GLN A 265 -4.46 14.20 -22.16
N PHE A 266 -4.13 14.06 -20.88
CA PHE A 266 -5.16 14.09 -19.84
C PHE A 266 -5.80 15.49 -19.81
N LEU A 267 -7.06 15.56 -20.21
CA LEU A 267 -7.89 16.79 -20.17
C LEU A 267 -8.17 17.30 -18.75
N TRP A 268 -7.61 16.66 -17.71
CA TRP A 268 -7.73 17.06 -16.32
C TRP A 268 -6.35 17.28 -15.73
N PRO A 269 -6.12 18.43 -15.04
CA PRO A 269 -4.88 18.61 -14.30
C PRO A 269 -4.77 17.49 -13.26
N LEU A 270 -3.56 16.92 -13.14
CA LEU A 270 -3.17 16.08 -12.00
C LEU A 270 -3.68 16.77 -10.73
N VAL A 271 -4.38 16.04 -9.85
CA VAL A 271 -4.76 16.60 -8.56
C VAL A 271 -3.46 17.00 -7.87
N ALA A 272 -3.28 18.30 -7.62
CA ALA A 272 -2.06 18.78 -7.02
C ALA A 272 -1.94 18.13 -5.64
N LYS A 273 -0.85 17.37 -5.42
CA LYS A 273 -0.48 16.83 -4.12
C LYS A 273 -0.64 17.93 -3.07
N PRO A 274 -1.51 17.77 -2.06
CA PRO A 274 -1.64 18.77 -1.03
C PRO A 274 -0.27 18.95 -0.37
N ARG A 275 0.11 20.20 -0.07
CA ARG A 275 1.37 20.46 0.64
C ARG A 275 1.35 19.68 1.95
N PHE A 276 2.51 19.19 2.38
CA PHE A 276 2.67 18.41 3.61
C PHE A 276 1.92 19.06 4.79
N GLN A 277 2.04 20.38 4.93
CA GLN A 277 1.32 21.15 5.95
C GLN A 277 -0.22 21.05 5.85
N ASP A 278 -0.78 21.08 4.63
CA ASP A 278 -2.23 21.00 4.43
C ASP A 278 -2.77 19.62 4.80
N ALA A 279 -2.01 18.56 4.48
CA ALA A 279 -2.35 17.19 4.86
C ALA A 279 -2.31 17.02 6.39
N THR A 280 -1.28 17.56 7.03
CA THR A 280 -1.09 17.44 8.47
C THR A 280 -2.12 18.23 9.27
N LYS A 281 -2.45 19.46 8.86
CA LYS A 281 -3.53 20.25 9.49
C LYS A 281 -4.86 19.52 9.48
N ARG A 282 -5.20 18.86 8.37
CA ARG A 282 -6.43 18.05 8.29
C ARG A 282 -6.40 16.84 9.22
N ALA A 283 -5.27 16.13 9.29
CA ALA A 283 -5.11 15.01 10.21
C ALA A 283 -5.27 15.46 11.67
N LEU A 284 -4.64 16.58 12.05
CA LEU A 284 -4.77 17.17 13.37
C LEU A 284 -6.22 17.52 13.72
N LEU A 285 -6.95 18.18 12.81
CA LEU A 285 -8.36 18.51 13.02
C LEU A 285 -9.24 17.26 13.17
N SER A 286 -8.97 16.21 12.39
CA SER A 286 -9.68 14.92 12.50
C SER A 286 -9.40 14.23 13.83
N ASP A 287 -8.16 14.22 14.27
CA ASP A 287 -7.75 13.64 15.54
C ASP A 287 -8.34 14.38 16.74
N ILE A 288 -8.35 15.73 16.70
CA ILE A 288 -9.04 16.56 17.70
C ILE A 288 -10.54 16.22 17.73
N SER A 289 -11.19 16.17 16.56
CA SER A 289 -12.62 15.83 16.47
C SER A 289 -12.91 14.43 17.04
N TYR A 290 -12.04 13.46 16.76
CA TYR A 290 -12.13 12.11 17.30
C TYR A 290 -12.03 12.08 18.83
N LEU A 291 -11.01 12.73 19.39
CA LEU A 291 -10.78 12.82 20.83
C LEU A 291 -11.98 13.48 21.55
N VAL A 292 -12.50 14.59 21.02
CA VAL A 292 -13.69 15.27 21.56
C VAL A 292 -14.91 14.35 21.50
N LYS A 293 -15.20 13.76 20.34
CA LYS A 293 -16.39 12.92 20.13
C LYS A 293 -16.39 11.69 21.04
N LYS A 294 -15.21 11.13 21.32
CA LYS A 294 -15.05 9.93 22.15
C LYS A 294 -14.75 10.23 23.62
N GLN A 295 -14.58 11.50 23.99
CA GLN A 295 -14.23 11.93 25.34
C GLN A 295 -12.98 11.20 25.85
N ILE A 296 -11.96 11.13 25.00
CA ILE A 296 -10.70 10.45 25.32
C ILE A 296 -9.71 11.48 25.88
N SER A 297 -9.09 11.14 27.01
CA SER A 297 -7.95 11.88 27.56
C SER A 297 -6.65 11.17 27.19
N PRO A 298 -5.91 11.61 26.17
CA PRO A 298 -4.73 10.90 25.69
C PRO A 298 -3.50 11.23 26.54
N VAL A 299 -2.58 10.27 26.67
CA VAL A 299 -1.26 10.44 27.29
C VAL A 299 -0.27 10.96 26.24
N ILE A 300 0.58 11.93 26.57
CA ILE A 300 1.59 12.45 25.64
C ILE A 300 2.94 11.84 25.95
N VAL A 301 3.60 11.25 24.96
CA VAL A 301 4.92 10.63 25.11
C VAL A 301 5.92 11.32 24.19
N GLY A 302 6.98 11.86 24.77
CA GLY A 302 8.06 12.44 23.97
C GLY A 302 8.73 13.65 24.61
N GLU A 303 9.10 14.61 23.78
CA GLU A 303 9.91 15.77 24.19
C GLU A 303 9.11 16.76 25.03
N LYS A 304 9.62 17.09 26.22
CA LYS A 304 8.92 17.89 27.24
C LYS A 304 8.36 19.22 26.74
N HIS A 305 9.12 19.94 25.91
CA HIS A 305 8.70 21.26 25.43
C HIS A 305 7.51 21.16 24.47
N LEU A 306 7.63 20.32 23.44
CA LEU A 306 6.56 20.07 22.48
C LEU A 306 5.34 19.42 23.14
N SER A 307 5.55 18.53 24.12
CA SER A 307 4.43 17.88 24.83
C SER A 307 3.57 18.90 25.58
N ARG A 308 4.16 19.96 26.15
CA ARG A 308 3.40 21.06 26.76
C ARG A 308 2.60 21.85 25.74
N MET A 309 3.20 22.14 24.58
CA MET A 309 2.49 22.85 23.50
C MET A 309 1.29 22.03 22.98
N ILE A 310 1.46 20.72 22.85
CA ILE A 310 0.38 19.79 22.49
C ILE A 310 -0.70 19.78 23.58
N ALA A 311 -0.32 19.70 24.86
CA ALA A 311 -1.27 19.75 25.97
C ALA A 311 -2.09 21.06 25.97
N ASP A 312 -1.44 22.20 25.71
CA ASP A 312 -2.13 23.50 25.60
C ASP A 312 -3.09 23.54 24.39
N LEU A 313 -2.76 22.87 23.29
CA LEU A 313 -3.66 22.71 22.15
C LEU A 313 -4.87 21.83 22.49
N LEU A 314 -4.66 20.72 23.18
CA LEU A 314 -5.74 19.84 23.65
C LEU A 314 -6.70 20.59 24.58
N ASN A 315 -6.16 21.29 25.58
CA ASN A 315 -6.94 22.08 26.54
C ASN A 315 -7.79 23.15 25.83
N ARG A 316 -7.21 23.88 24.88
CA ARG A 316 -7.95 24.87 24.06
C ARG A 316 -9.03 24.24 23.18
N SER A 317 -8.87 22.96 22.85
CA SER A 317 -9.84 22.17 22.09
C SER A 317 -10.87 21.46 22.97
N GLY A 318 -10.85 21.69 24.28
CA GLY A 318 -11.77 21.06 25.24
C GLY A 318 -11.46 19.59 25.54
N ILE A 319 -10.23 19.15 25.28
CA ILE A 319 -9.76 17.78 25.56
C ILE A 319 -8.86 17.84 26.79
N GLU A 320 -9.19 17.07 27.82
CA GLU A 320 -8.31 16.90 28.98
C GLU A 320 -7.10 16.05 28.58
N CYS A 321 -5.90 16.56 28.87
CA CYS A 321 -4.67 15.80 28.66
C CYS A 321 -4.47 14.83 29.83
N GLY A 322 -4.14 13.57 29.52
CA GLY A 322 -3.63 12.63 30.52
C GLY A 322 -2.20 12.98 30.93
N GLU A 323 -1.42 11.97 31.32
CA GLU A 323 -0.03 12.18 31.72
C GLU A 323 0.88 12.64 30.55
N ILE A 324 1.94 13.36 30.90
CA ILE A 324 3.03 13.68 29.98
C ILE A 324 4.26 12.89 30.42
N ILE A 325 4.68 11.95 29.58
CA ILE A 325 5.78 11.04 29.84
C ILE A 325 6.97 11.40 28.95
N GLU A 326 8.10 11.70 29.58
CA GLU A 326 9.39 11.72 28.89
C GLU A 326 9.81 10.27 28.66
N GLN A 327 10.26 9.95 27.44
CA GLN A 327 10.46 8.61 26.86
C GLN A 327 11.07 7.53 27.78
N ASN A 328 10.30 7.07 28.75
CA ASN A 328 10.67 6.15 29.82
C ASN A 328 9.76 4.94 29.72
N HIS A 329 10.35 3.77 29.50
CA HIS A 329 9.61 2.53 29.33
C HIS A 329 8.76 2.15 30.53
N ASP A 330 9.26 2.35 31.76
CA ASP A 330 8.55 1.96 32.98
C ASP A 330 7.28 2.79 33.15
N ALA A 331 7.38 4.11 32.96
CA ALA A 331 6.23 5.02 33.03
C ALA A 331 5.19 4.74 31.93
N ILE A 332 5.65 4.40 30.71
CA ILE A 332 4.75 3.98 29.63
C ILE A 332 4.02 2.69 30.01
N SER A 333 4.73 1.69 30.57
CA SER A 333 4.12 0.42 30.98
C SER A 333 3.06 0.63 32.05
N GLU A 334 3.36 1.44 33.07
CA GLU A 334 2.42 1.76 34.16
C GLU A 334 1.14 2.45 33.64
N CYS A 335 1.26 3.38 32.69
CA CYS A 335 0.12 3.99 32.02
C CYS A 335 -0.71 2.96 31.23
N VAL A 336 -0.06 2.05 30.50
CA VAL A 336 -0.77 1.02 29.74
C VAL A 336 -1.50 0.05 30.68
N GLU A 337 -0.83 -0.40 31.75
CA GLU A 337 -1.37 -1.32 32.76
C GLU A 337 -2.55 -0.71 33.56
N SER A 338 -2.55 0.60 33.74
CA SER A 338 -3.66 1.35 34.36
C SER A 338 -4.83 1.65 33.41
N GLY A 339 -4.77 1.16 32.16
CA GLY A 339 -5.87 1.27 31.19
C GLY A 339 -5.78 2.49 30.26
N CYS A 340 -4.63 3.17 30.18
CA CYS A 340 -4.42 4.16 29.14
C CYS A 340 -4.15 3.47 27.80
N HIS A 341 -5.03 3.73 26.83
CA HIS A 341 -4.94 3.09 25.51
C HIS A 341 -4.65 4.08 24.37
N HIS A 342 -4.61 5.39 24.63
CA HIS A 342 -4.50 6.43 23.61
C HIS A 342 -3.32 7.34 23.90
N PHE A 343 -2.36 7.41 22.98
CA PHE A 343 -1.11 8.14 23.20
C PHE A 343 -0.80 9.09 22.05
N ILE A 344 -0.33 10.30 22.36
CA ILE A 344 0.20 11.25 21.39
C ILE A 344 1.72 11.17 21.38
N VAL A 345 2.31 11.04 20.20
CA VAL A 345 3.76 11.12 20.00
C VAL A 345 4.16 12.59 19.88
N SER A 346 5.15 12.99 20.67
CA SER A 346 5.70 14.35 20.75
C SER A 346 7.18 14.38 20.35
N ALA A 347 7.52 14.79 19.12
CA ALA A 347 8.91 14.99 18.69
C ALA A 347 9.07 16.04 17.58
N HIS A 348 10.26 16.64 17.49
CA HIS A 348 10.59 17.67 16.48
C HIS A 348 11.16 17.13 15.17
N SER A 349 11.42 15.82 15.07
CA SER A 349 11.90 15.19 13.83
C SER A 349 11.13 13.92 13.46
N LEU A 350 11.05 13.61 12.17
CA LEU A 350 10.44 12.36 11.68
C LEU A 350 11.15 11.11 12.22
N ALA A 351 12.47 11.17 12.36
CA ALA A 351 13.26 10.07 12.90
C ALA A 351 12.92 9.79 14.37
N GLU A 352 12.70 10.85 15.17
CA GLU A 352 12.31 10.71 16.56
C GLU A 352 10.85 10.34 16.74
N ILE A 353 9.95 10.89 15.92
CA ILE A 353 8.58 10.39 15.83
C ILE A 353 8.65 8.88 15.65
N LYS A 354 9.33 8.40 14.59
CA LYS A 354 9.46 6.97 14.30
C LYS A 354 10.04 6.16 15.46
N ARG A 355 11.03 6.70 16.18
CA ARG A 355 11.65 5.98 17.30
C ARG A 355 10.70 5.82 18.49
N ILE A 356 10.05 6.90 18.93
CA ILE A 356 9.08 6.87 20.04
C ILE A 356 7.91 5.96 19.68
N TYR A 357 7.47 6.14 18.46
CA TYR A 357 6.45 5.37 17.79
C TYR A 357 6.75 3.86 17.82
N ASP A 358 7.93 3.42 17.37
CA ASP A 358 8.36 2.03 17.39
C ASP A 358 8.43 1.46 18.82
N THR A 359 8.80 2.29 19.81
CA THR A 359 8.74 1.93 21.24
C THR A 359 7.31 1.69 21.70
N LEU A 360 6.39 2.60 21.40
CA LEU A 360 4.99 2.47 21.82
C LEU A 360 4.31 1.31 21.12
N MET A 361 4.74 0.93 19.92
CA MET A 361 4.22 -0.19 19.14
C MET A 361 4.28 -1.57 19.79
N ILE A 362 5.10 -1.76 20.83
CA ILE A 362 5.26 -3.07 21.46
C ILE A 362 4.11 -3.46 22.42
N TYR A 363 3.42 -2.47 23.01
CA TYR A 363 2.36 -2.64 24.03
C TYR A 363 0.96 -2.98 23.48
N LYS A 364 0.54 -4.25 23.46
CA LYS A 364 -0.69 -4.68 22.78
C LYS A 364 -1.98 -3.92 23.16
N ASP A 365 -2.06 -3.40 24.38
CA ASP A 365 -3.23 -2.68 24.88
C ASP A 365 -3.28 -1.21 24.45
N ILE A 366 -2.27 -0.69 23.74
CA ILE A 366 -2.37 0.64 23.13
C ILE A 366 -3.25 0.55 21.89
N ASN A 367 -4.39 1.22 21.97
CA ASN A 367 -5.40 1.36 20.94
C ASN A 367 -4.94 2.33 19.85
N TYR A 368 -4.41 3.52 20.19
CA TYR A 368 -4.10 4.53 19.19
C TYR A 368 -2.86 5.37 19.48
N LEU A 369 -2.09 5.66 18.42
CA LEU A 369 -0.96 6.59 18.43
C LEU A 369 -1.23 7.80 17.53
N PHE A 370 -1.34 9.00 18.12
CA PHE A 370 -1.49 10.25 17.39
C PHE A 370 -0.12 10.84 17.04
N THR A 371 0.22 10.97 15.76
CA THR A 371 1.45 11.65 15.30
C THR A 371 1.19 13.03 14.70
N SER A 372 -0.05 13.31 14.30
CA SER A 372 -0.48 14.57 13.65
C SER A 372 -0.11 15.82 14.45
N PHE A 373 -0.22 15.75 15.79
CA PHE A 373 0.15 16.83 16.71
C PHE A 373 1.62 17.22 16.63
N SER A 374 2.52 16.27 16.39
CA SER A 374 3.95 16.59 16.16
C SER A 374 4.19 17.06 14.74
N LEU A 375 3.56 16.41 13.76
CA LEU A 375 3.78 16.72 12.36
C LEU A 375 3.38 18.15 12.00
N ASP A 376 2.32 18.70 12.62
CA ASP A 376 1.83 20.05 12.31
C ASP A 376 2.86 21.12 12.68
N ASN A 377 3.70 20.80 13.66
CA ASN A 377 4.77 21.67 14.15
C ASN A 377 6.06 21.62 13.30
N MET A 378 6.13 20.80 12.23
CA MET A 378 7.39 20.54 11.50
C MET A 378 7.70 21.47 10.30
N GLY A 379 6.87 22.46 9.96
CA GLY A 379 7.16 23.43 8.90
C GLY A 379 7.29 22.85 7.46
N ASP A 380 7.71 23.68 6.49
CA ASP A 380 7.79 23.35 5.05
C ASP A 380 9.08 22.61 4.62
N SER A 381 10.01 22.32 5.53
CA SER A 381 11.37 21.88 5.19
C SER A 381 11.53 20.39 4.89
N ILE A 382 10.45 19.61 4.87
CA ILE A 382 10.49 18.16 4.65
C ILE A 382 10.08 17.85 3.20
N SER A 383 11.03 17.39 2.37
CA SER A 383 10.68 16.72 1.12
C SER A 383 10.02 15.38 1.45
N VAL A 384 8.89 15.09 0.79
CA VAL A 384 8.07 13.91 1.05
C VAL A 384 8.66 12.66 0.38
N ASP A 385 9.99 12.58 0.25
CA ASP A 385 10.69 11.41 -0.31
C ASP A 385 10.85 10.28 0.72
N HIS A 386 10.48 10.55 1.98
CA HIS A 386 10.49 9.58 3.07
C HIS A 386 9.09 9.41 3.67
N PRO A 387 8.57 8.18 3.81
CA PRO A 387 7.29 7.94 4.43
C PRO A 387 7.34 8.37 5.90
N VAL A 388 6.39 9.22 6.28
CA VAL A 388 6.18 9.68 7.65
C VAL A 388 5.42 8.60 8.41
N PHE A 389 6.05 8.06 9.45
CA PHE A 389 5.55 6.94 10.25
C PHE A 389 4.49 7.39 11.25
N GLY A 390 3.41 6.63 11.31
CA GLY A 390 2.42 6.68 12.37
C GLY A 390 1.50 5.47 12.24
N THR A 391 1.68 4.47 13.10
CA THR A 391 0.90 3.25 13.33
C THR A 391 0.58 2.83 14.83
N LYS A 392 -0.57 2.26 15.18
CA LYS A 392 -0.54 1.04 16.00
C LYS A 392 -1.68 0.13 15.69
N LEU A 393 -1.29 -1.13 15.50
CA LEU A 393 -2.11 -2.30 15.24
C LEU A 393 -2.15 -3.17 16.50
N ILE A 394 -3.35 -3.66 16.87
CA ILE A 394 -3.54 -4.92 17.62
C ILE A 394 -3.25 -6.11 16.74
#